data_AF-A0A7W1GXA9-F1
#
_entry.id   AF-A0A7W1GXA9-F1
#
_cell.length_a   1.000
_cell.length_b   1.000
_cell.length_c   1.000
_cell.angle_alpha   90.00
_cell.angle_beta   90.00
_cell.angle_gamma   90.00
#
_symmetry.space_group_name_H-M   'P 1'
#
loop_
_entity.id
_entity.type
_entity.pdbx_description
1 polymer ?
#
loop_
_entity_poly.entity_id
_entity_poly.type
_entity_poly.pdbx_seq_one_letter_code
_entity_poly.pdbx_strand_id
1 'polypeptide(L)'
;ELKLTNVARASLEELCLDYEDFLRQKQLPLWERSDPRRQEISRQRFSTADQFSIFVREMSQKQQGSIPEIAANGALVLLSVTCNLLNRQITAQAEAFQNEGGFTERLYRTRKAAQQHP
;
A
#
# COMPACT_ATOMS: atom_id res chain seq x y z
N GLU A 1 -7.87 -16.08 3.24
CA GLU A 1 -7.33 -14.98 2.41
C GLU A 1 -7.79 -13.61 2.90
N LEU A 2 -9.08 -13.27 2.85
CA LEU A 2 -9.61 -11.96 3.32
C LEU A 2 -9.12 -11.53 4.72
N LYS A 3 -9.04 -12.47 5.68
CA LYS A 3 -8.49 -12.20 7.02
C LYS A 3 -7.01 -11.74 6.98
N LEU A 4 -6.17 -12.36 6.14
CA LEU A 4 -4.76 -12.00 6.02
C LEU A 4 -4.59 -10.64 5.33
N THR A 5 -5.42 -10.35 4.32
CA THR A 5 -5.43 -9.04 3.64
C THR A 5 -5.85 -7.92 4.61
N ASN A 6 -6.81 -8.19 5.49
CA ASN A 6 -7.20 -7.25 6.55
C ASN A 6 -6.08 -6.99 7.56
N VAL A 7 -5.35 -8.04 7.98
CA VAL A 7 -4.20 -7.90 8.88
C VAL A 7 -3.10 -7.08 8.19
N ALA A 8 -2.76 -7.40 6.94
CA ALA A 8 -1.77 -6.63 6.16
C ALA A 8 -2.15 -5.14 6.05
N ARG A 9 -3.42 -4.83 5.78
CA ARG A 9 -3.91 -3.44 5.75
C ARG A 9 -3.71 -2.75 7.09
N ALA A 10 -4.11 -3.38 8.19
CA ALA A 10 -3.95 -2.81 9.53
C ALA A 10 -2.48 -2.55 9.87
N SER A 11 -1.58 -3.48 9.56
CA SER A 11 -0.14 -3.30 9.78
C SER A 11 0.46 -2.14 8.98
N LEU A 12 -0.04 -1.89 7.75
CA LEU A 12 0.41 -0.73 6.97
C LEU A 12 -0.18 0.59 7.47
N GLU A 13 -1.39 0.58 8.03
CA GLU A 13 -1.97 1.76 8.68
C GLU A 13 -1.23 2.12 9.97
N GLU A 14 -0.81 1.13 10.76
CA GLU A 14 0.09 1.35 11.90
C GLU A 14 1.43 1.93 11.44
N LEU A 15 2.02 1.39 10.37
CA LEU A 15 3.26 1.93 9.80
C LEU A 15 3.11 3.38 9.30
N CYS A 16 1.95 3.79 8.80
CA CYS A 16 1.69 5.20 8.50
C CYS A 16 1.79 6.06 9.76
N LEU A 17 1.16 5.64 10.86
CA LEU A 17 1.22 6.36 12.13
C LEU A 17 2.66 6.47 12.65
N ASP A 18 3.46 5.40 12.50
CA ASP A 18 4.88 5.41 12.88
C ASP A 18 5.68 6.46 12.11
N TYR A 19 5.41 6.64 10.81
CA TYR A 19 6.09 7.67 10.00
C TYR A 19 5.60 9.09 10.30
N GLU A 20 4.30 9.28 10.57
CA GLU A 20 3.76 10.56 11.05
C GLU A 20 4.40 10.95 12.39
N ASP A 21 4.56 9.98 13.29
CA ASP A 21 5.22 10.17 14.58
C ASP A 21 6.72 10.43 14.43
N PHE A 22 7.40 9.77 13.51
CA PHE A 22 8.79 10.06 13.18
C PHE A 22 8.96 11.51 12.73
N LEU A 23 8.11 12.01 11.83
CA LEU A 23 8.15 13.40 11.35
C LEU A 23 7.91 14.37 12.52
N ARG A 24 6.89 14.10 13.34
CA ARG A 24 6.54 14.89 14.52
C ARG A 24 7.68 14.99 15.53
N GLN A 25 8.28 13.86 15.91
CA GLN A 25 9.39 13.81 16.87
C GLN A 25 10.64 14.55 16.37
N LYS A 26 10.88 14.51 15.05
CA LYS A 26 12.02 15.18 14.40
C LYS A 26 11.73 16.63 14.00
N GLN A 27 10.53 17.15 14.29
CA GLN A 27 10.08 18.49 13.87
C GLN A 27 10.21 18.69 12.34
N LEU A 28 9.96 17.63 11.58
CA LEU A 28 9.99 17.65 10.12
C LEU A 28 8.58 17.92 9.58
N PRO A 29 8.43 18.68 8.48
CA PRO A 29 7.13 18.95 7.89
C PRO A 29 6.43 17.66 7.41
N LEU A 30 5.16 17.50 7.79
CA LEU A 30 4.24 16.57 7.14
C LEU A 30 3.68 17.24 5.89
N TRP A 31 3.71 16.55 4.76
CA TRP A 31 3.24 17.09 3.49
C TRP A 31 1.71 16.99 3.37
N GLU A 32 1.09 18.14 3.17
CA GLU A 32 -0.35 18.24 2.91
C GLU A 32 -0.75 17.50 1.63
N ARG A 33 -2.05 17.18 1.52
CA ARG A 33 -2.54 16.39 0.37
C ARG A 33 -2.28 17.03 -0.99
N SER A 34 -2.28 18.36 -1.04
CA SER A 34 -2.03 19.17 -2.24
C SER A 34 -0.56 19.40 -2.56
N ASP A 35 0.36 18.92 -1.74
CA ASP A 35 1.80 19.11 -1.97
C ASP A 35 2.23 18.45 -3.30
N PRO A 36 2.82 19.20 -4.24
CA PRO A 36 3.21 18.67 -5.54
C PRO A 36 4.24 17.53 -5.46
N ARG A 37 5.06 17.49 -4.40
CA ARG A 37 6.04 16.42 -4.16
C ARG A 37 5.35 15.06 -3.97
N ARG A 38 4.14 15.04 -3.39
CA ARG A 38 3.36 13.80 -3.26
C ARG A 38 2.94 13.25 -4.62
N GLN A 39 2.54 14.13 -5.53
CA GLN A 39 2.18 13.72 -6.89
C GLN A 39 3.39 13.21 -7.67
N GLU A 40 4.54 13.87 -7.52
CA GLU A 40 5.78 13.45 -8.16
C GLU A 40 6.16 12.02 -7.75
N ILE A 41 6.19 11.73 -6.44
CA ILE A 41 6.46 10.39 -5.91
C ILE A 41 5.49 9.35 -6.47
N SER A 42 4.20 9.67 -6.54
CA SER A 42 3.21 8.75 -7.10
C SER A 42 3.41 8.46 -8.60
N ARG A 43 3.95 9.41 -9.37
CA ARG A 43 4.20 9.26 -10.81
C ARG A 43 5.39 8.37 -11.11
N GLN A 44 6.40 8.36 -10.23
CA GLN A 44 7.63 7.60 -10.43
C GLN A 44 7.44 6.08 -10.47
N ARG A 45 6.37 5.55 -9.83
CA ARG A 45 6.03 4.11 -9.83
C ARG A 45 7.24 3.21 -9.55
N PHE A 46 7.94 3.47 -8.46
CA PHE A 46 9.14 2.74 -8.08
C PHE A 46 8.90 1.23 -8.04
N SER A 47 9.81 0.47 -8.65
CA SER A 47 9.80 -0.99 -8.60
C SER A 47 10.59 -1.52 -7.41
N THR A 48 11.50 -0.72 -6.84
CA THR A 48 12.38 -1.12 -5.73
C THR A 48 12.59 0.00 -4.72
N ALA A 49 12.96 -0.39 -3.49
CA ALA A 49 13.36 0.56 -2.44
C ALA A 49 14.63 1.35 -2.83
N ASP A 50 15.55 0.73 -3.57
CA ASP A 50 16.76 1.41 -4.03
C ASP A 50 16.45 2.57 -4.98
N GLN A 51 15.52 2.37 -5.93
CA GLN A 51 15.06 3.44 -6.83
C GLN A 51 14.44 4.59 -6.05
N PHE A 52 13.61 4.28 -5.05
CA PHE A 52 13.05 5.29 -4.16
C PHE A 52 14.16 6.02 -3.39
N SER A 53 15.17 5.32 -2.87
CA SER A 53 16.27 5.92 -2.13
C SER A 53 17.13 6.87 -2.97
N ILE A 54 17.35 6.52 -4.25
CA ILE A 54 18.06 7.38 -5.22
C ILE A 54 17.24 8.65 -5.45
N PHE A 55 15.95 8.51 -5.70
CA PHE A 55 15.04 9.63 -5.90
C PHE A 55 14.98 10.58 -4.69
N VAL A 56 14.94 10.03 -3.47
CA VAL A 56 15.01 10.83 -2.22
C VAL A 56 16.28 11.68 -2.18
N ARG A 57 17.44 11.10 -2.55
CA ARG A 57 18.72 11.83 -2.58
C ARG A 57 18.71 12.94 -3.62
N GLU A 58 18.16 12.69 -4.81
CA GLU A 58 18.03 13.69 -5.87
C GLU A 58 17.12 14.87 -5.47
N MET A 59 15.98 14.60 -4.82
CA MET A 59 15.11 15.65 -4.30
C MET A 59 15.81 16.51 -3.24
N SER A 60 16.58 15.87 -2.35
CA SER A 60 17.32 16.59 -1.32
C SER A 60 18.43 17.46 -1.92
N GLN A 61 19.13 16.97 -2.95
CA GLN A 61 20.10 17.78 -3.72
C GLN A 61 19.45 18.98 -4.41
N LYS A 62 18.19 18.86 -4.84
CA LYS A 62 17.37 19.95 -5.38
C LYS A 62 16.78 20.87 -4.31
N GLN A 63 17.21 20.74 -3.04
CA GLN A 63 16.75 21.54 -1.90
C GLN A 63 15.23 21.45 -1.64
N GLN A 64 14.61 20.32 -1.97
CA GLN A 64 13.16 20.10 -1.77
C GLN A 64 12.81 19.51 -0.39
N GLY A 65 13.76 19.54 0.54
CA GLY A 65 13.64 18.97 1.88
C GLY A 65 14.89 18.19 2.28
N SER A 66 14.96 17.84 3.56
CA SER A 66 16.00 16.95 4.07
C SER A 66 15.71 15.49 3.65
N ILE A 67 16.76 14.66 3.57
CA ILE A 67 16.60 13.21 3.32
C ILE A 67 15.56 12.56 4.26
N PRO A 68 15.59 12.73 5.60
CA PRO A 68 14.61 12.10 6.47
C PRO A 68 13.18 12.63 6.25
N GLU A 69 13.01 13.92 5.92
CA GLU A 69 11.70 14.49 5.59
C GLU A 69 11.13 13.85 4.32
N ILE A 70 11.92 13.84 3.24
CA ILE A 70 11.49 13.33 1.93
C ILE A 70 11.25 11.82 2.01
N ALA A 71 12.11 11.07 2.70
CA ALA A 71 11.97 9.63 2.87
C ALA A 71 10.68 9.28 3.62
N ALA A 72 10.41 9.91 4.77
CA ALA A 72 9.23 9.62 5.57
C ALA A 72 7.93 10.04 4.86
N ASN A 73 7.87 11.25 4.29
CA ASN A 73 6.71 11.68 3.52
C ASN A 73 6.50 10.86 2.25
N GLY A 74 7.58 10.45 1.59
CA GLY A 74 7.51 9.56 0.44
C GLY A 74 6.99 8.17 0.79
N ALA A 75 7.45 7.61 1.91
CA ALA A 75 6.90 6.37 2.44
C ALA A 75 5.40 6.50 2.72
N LEU A 76 4.95 7.59 3.37
CA LEU A 76 3.53 7.85 3.61
C LEU A 76 2.70 7.90 2.31
N VAL A 77 3.23 8.50 1.24
CA VAL A 77 2.56 8.51 -0.07
C VAL A 77 2.41 7.10 -0.63
N LEU A 78 3.49 6.31 -0.63
CA LEU A 78 3.49 4.94 -1.16
C LEU A 78 2.59 4.01 -0.33
N LEU A 79 2.64 4.12 1.00
CA LEU A 79 1.79 3.38 1.92
C LEU A 79 0.31 3.72 1.70
N SER A 80 -0.02 5.00 1.54
CA SER A 80 -1.39 5.43 1.24
C SER A 80 -1.90 4.81 -0.06
N VAL A 81 -1.08 4.74 -1.11
CA VAL A 81 -1.44 4.05 -2.36
C VAL A 81 -1.65 2.55 -2.10
N THR A 82 -0.75 1.89 -1.38
CA THR A 82 -0.87 0.46 -1.07
C THR A 82 -2.12 0.15 -0.24
N CYS A 83 -2.43 0.92 0.80
CA CYS A 83 -3.65 0.75 1.59
C CYS A 83 -4.91 0.90 0.73
N ASN A 84 -4.94 1.86 -0.20
CA ASN A 84 -6.03 2.01 -1.16
C ASN A 84 -6.18 0.79 -2.09
N LEU A 85 -5.08 0.21 -2.55
CA LEU A 85 -5.10 -1.01 -3.37
C LEU A 85 -5.58 -2.22 -2.56
N LEU A 86 -5.12 -2.37 -1.32
CA LEU A 86 -5.58 -3.43 -0.41
C LEU A 86 -7.08 -3.31 -0.11
N ASN A 87 -7.59 -2.08 0.10
CA ASN A 87 -9.03 -1.85 0.27
C ASN A 87 -9.83 -2.36 -0.94
N ARG A 88 -9.38 -2.04 -2.15
CA ARG A 88 -10.02 -2.54 -3.39
C ARG A 88 -9.95 -4.06 -3.49
N GLN A 89 -8.83 -4.67 -3.10
CA GLN A 89 -8.68 -6.12 -3.08
C GLN A 89 -9.63 -6.79 -2.07
N ILE A 90 -9.78 -6.21 -0.88
CA ILE A 90 -10.72 -6.68 0.16
C ILE A 90 -12.15 -6.61 -0.37
N THR A 91 -12.56 -5.50 -1.00
CA THR A 91 -13.89 -5.35 -1.61
C THR A 91 -14.13 -6.43 -2.67
N ALA A 92 -13.19 -6.62 -3.61
CA ALA A 92 -13.33 -7.64 -4.65
C ALA A 92 -13.40 -9.06 -4.08
N GLN A 93 -12.60 -9.37 -3.05
CA GLN A 93 -12.64 -10.66 -2.36
C GLN A 93 -13.98 -10.89 -1.64
N ALA A 94 -14.57 -9.85 -1.04
CA ALA A 94 -15.87 -9.93 -0.39
C ALA A 94 -16.99 -10.19 -1.40
N GLU A 95 -16.99 -9.48 -2.54
CA GLU A 95 -17.95 -9.70 -3.64
C GLU A 95 -17.84 -11.12 -4.22
N ALA A 96 -16.62 -11.59 -4.51
CA ALA A 96 -16.40 -12.95 -4.98
C ALA A 96 -16.86 -14.01 -3.97
N PHE A 97 -16.66 -13.75 -2.67
CA PHE A 97 -17.15 -14.65 -1.62
C PHE A 97 -18.68 -14.71 -1.58
N GLN A 98 -19.36 -13.58 -1.73
CA GLN A 98 -20.83 -13.51 -1.77
C GLN A 98 -21.40 -14.24 -3.00
N ASN A 99 -20.80 -14.07 -4.17
CA ASN A 99 -21.32 -14.62 -5.43
C ASN A 99 -20.95 -16.09 -5.66
N GLU A 100 -19.74 -16.51 -5.27
CA GLU A 100 -19.19 -17.82 -5.66
C GLU A 100 -19.07 -18.80 -4.49
N GLY A 101 -19.30 -18.36 -3.25
CA GLY A 101 -19.03 -19.12 -2.03
C GLY A 101 -17.55 -19.11 -1.64
N GLY A 102 -17.22 -19.72 -0.51
CA GLY A 102 -15.84 -19.75 0.02
C GLY A 102 -14.87 -20.59 -0.83
N PHE A 103 -13.56 -20.41 -0.64
CA PHE A 103 -12.53 -21.18 -1.36
C PHE A 103 -12.75 -22.71 -1.28
N THR A 104 -13.06 -23.24 -0.09
CA THR A 104 -13.38 -24.66 0.13
C THR A 104 -14.62 -25.09 -0.65
N GLU A 105 -15.63 -24.23 -0.72
CA GLU A 105 -16.88 -24.50 -1.41
C GLU A 105 -16.69 -24.52 -2.93
N ARG A 106 -15.90 -23.59 -3.47
CA ARG A 106 -15.49 -23.59 -4.88
C ARG A 106 -14.69 -24.85 -5.24
N LEU A 107 -13.70 -25.22 -4.42
CA LEU A 107 -12.93 -26.47 -4.59
C LEU A 107 -13.83 -27.71 -4.57
N TYR A 108 -14.82 -27.74 -3.67
CA TYR A 108 -15.79 -28.83 -3.60
C TYR A 108 -16.65 -28.90 -4.87
N ARG A 109 -17.16 -27.76 -5.37
CA ARG A 109 -17.91 -27.70 -6.63
C ARG A 109 -17.08 -28.17 -7.82
N THR A 110 -15.84 -27.71 -7.96
CA THR A 110 -14.94 -28.14 -9.05
C THR A 110 -14.64 -29.63 -9.00
N ARG A 111 -14.37 -30.19 -7.81
CA ARG A 111 -14.15 -31.63 -7.65
C ARG A 111 -15.37 -32.45 -8.03
N LYS A 112 -16.56 -32.01 -7.63
CA LYS A 112 -17.81 -32.71 -7.96
C LYS A 112 -18.11 -32.66 -9.47
N ALA A 113 -17.87 -31.52 -10.12
CA ALA A 113 -18.03 -31.38 -11.57
C ALA A 113 -17.07 -32.30 -12.35
N ALA A 114 -15.81 -32.40 -11.91
CA ALA A 114 -14.81 -33.29 -12.52
C ALA A 114 -15.15 -34.79 -12.35
N GLN A 115 -15.96 -35.16 -11.36
CA GLN A 115 -16.45 -36.53 -11.16
C GLN A 115 -17.70 -36.85 -11.98
N GLN A 116 -18.40 -35.84 -12.49
CA GLN A 116 -19.66 -36.00 -13.25
C GLN A 116 -19.47 -36.02 -14.78
N HIS A 117 -18.26 -35.70 -15.27
CA HIS A 117 -17.89 -35.83 -16.68
C HIS A 117 -16.75 -36.87 -16.83
N PRO A 118 -17.06 -38.12 -17.24
CA PRO A 118 -16.06 -39.07 -17.70
C PRO A 118 -15.49 -38.70 -19.07
#